data_AF-A0A972NF47-F1
#
_entry.id   AF-A0A972NF47-F1
#
_cell.length_a   1.000
_cell.length_b   1.000
_cell.length_c   1.000
_cell.angle_alpha   90.00
_cell.angle_beta   90.00
_cell.angle_gamma   90.00
#
_symmetry.space_group_name_H-M   'P 1'
#
loop_
_entity.id
_entity.type
_entity.pdbx_description
1 polymer ?
#
loop_
_entity_poly.entity_id
_entity_poly.type
_entity_poly.pdbx_seq_one_letter_code
_entity_poly.pdbx_strand_id
1 'polypeptide(L)'
;MKRLKLYAELVKLEHTVFALPFAVGSAVLLADRFPEPEKLFWILVALVSARTLGMALNRLIDEPYDRLNPRTRNWPLASGLVSKKEVVALSLFSAALFFYASYRLNELAFKLAPAVVLLLWLYPYAKRFTYFPHFFLGAVYFLIPVAVDVALNARVSLSAVLLGLAMAFWVAGFDVLYALQDYEFDKKVGLKSLAVLLGVKGAVKAARLFHALTLTFLIALGLVNPKLGFIYFTGLAVVAGFLVYEHKLIKPDDLSKLNKAFFTVNGWVSVAFMTVVLLDAFI
;
A
#
# COMPACT_ATOMS: atom_id res chain seq x y z
N MET A 1 -2.76 22.05 17.88
CA MET A 1 -3.23 21.89 16.48
C MET A 1 -2.11 21.89 15.43
N LYS A 2 -1.17 22.85 15.40
CA LYS A 2 -0.05 22.87 14.42
C LYS A 2 0.80 21.59 14.40
N ARG A 3 1.21 21.08 15.57
CA ARG A 3 1.97 19.82 15.70
C ARG A 3 1.20 18.60 15.18
N LEU A 4 -0.08 18.48 15.49
CA LEU A 4 -0.93 17.37 15.00
C LEU A 4 -0.98 17.34 13.47
N LYS A 5 -1.09 18.51 12.83
CA LYS A 5 -1.05 18.62 11.36
C LYS A 5 0.30 18.16 10.79
N LEU A 6 1.41 18.51 11.43
CA LEU A 6 2.75 18.05 11.03
C LEU A 6 2.90 16.53 11.13
N TYR A 7 2.40 15.92 12.22
CA TYR A 7 2.41 14.47 12.36
C TYR A 7 1.50 13.77 11.34
N ALA A 8 0.31 14.33 11.07
CA ALA A 8 -0.60 13.81 10.04
C ALA A 8 0.02 13.84 8.63
N GLU A 9 0.77 14.91 8.32
CA GLU A 9 1.50 15.05 7.06
C GLU A 9 2.70 14.10 6.99
N LEU A 10 3.42 13.92 8.10
CA LEU A 10 4.53 12.96 8.21
C LEU A 10 4.07 11.53 7.89
N VAL A 11 2.93 11.11 8.45
CA VAL A 11 2.38 9.76 8.22
C VAL A 11 1.48 9.68 6.98
N LYS A 12 1.33 10.78 6.24
CA LYS A 12 0.46 10.87 5.05
C LYS A 12 -0.92 10.25 5.31
N LEU A 13 -1.65 10.76 6.30
CA LEU A 13 -3.00 10.25 6.63
C LEU A 13 -3.95 10.23 5.43
N GLU A 14 -3.80 11.18 4.49
CA GLU A 14 -4.50 11.21 3.20
C GLU A 14 -4.36 9.91 2.39
N HIS A 15 -3.20 9.25 2.44
CA HIS A 15 -2.99 7.99 1.73
C HIS A 15 -3.70 6.81 2.42
N THR A 16 -4.24 6.98 3.62
CA THR A 16 -4.96 5.92 4.36
C THR A 16 -6.29 5.61 3.69
N VAL A 17 -6.84 6.58 2.94
CA VAL A 17 -8.04 6.41 2.11
C VAL A 17 -7.87 5.32 1.06
N PHE A 18 -6.64 5.01 0.63
CA PHE A 18 -6.39 3.91 -0.30
C PHE A 18 -6.39 2.55 0.41
N ALA A 19 -5.75 2.45 1.57
CA ALA A 19 -5.52 1.18 2.24
C ALA A 19 -6.71 0.70 3.08
N LEU A 20 -7.48 1.63 3.66
CA LEU A 20 -8.57 1.30 4.58
C LEU A 20 -9.73 0.55 3.88
N PRO A 21 -10.22 0.96 2.69
CA PRO A 21 -11.27 0.22 2.00
C PRO A 21 -10.83 -1.20 1.62
N PHE A 22 -9.57 -1.39 1.23
CA PHE A 22 -9.03 -2.73 0.97
C PHE A 22 -8.93 -3.57 2.24
N ALA A 23 -8.49 -3.00 3.36
CA ALA A 23 -8.44 -3.71 4.63
C ALA A 23 -9.84 -4.15 5.11
N VAL A 24 -10.84 -3.26 4.96
CA VAL A 24 -12.25 -3.57 5.28
C VAL A 24 -12.80 -4.64 4.34
N GLY A 25 -12.62 -4.48 3.02
CA GLY A 25 -13.04 -5.49 2.04
C GLY A 25 -12.38 -6.85 2.28
N SER A 26 -11.08 -6.86 2.62
CA SER A 26 -10.35 -8.08 2.99
C SER A 26 -10.95 -8.73 4.24
N ALA A 27 -11.25 -7.94 5.27
CA ALA A 27 -11.83 -8.46 6.51
C ALA A 27 -13.19 -9.10 6.27
N VAL A 28 -14.06 -8.50 5.46
CA VAL A 28 -15.37 -9.08 5.13
C VAL A 28 -15.23 -10.34 4.27
N LEU A 29 -14.38 -10.29 3.24
CA LEU A 29 -14.20 -11.43 2.34
C LEU A 29 -13.63 -12.66 3.06
N LEU A 30 -12.66 -12.44 3.94
CA LEU A 30 -11.86 -13.48 4.58
C LEU A 30 -12.45 -13.92 5.92
N ALA A 31 -13.39 -13.18 6.52
CA ALA A 31 -14.04 -13.60 7.75
C ALA A 31 -14.85 -14.89 7.54
N ASP A 32 -14.49 -15.96 8.24
CA ASP A 32 -15.31 -17.18 8.28
C ASP A 32 -16.60 -16.96 9.07
N ARG A 33 -16.54 -16.10 10.10
CA ARG A 33 -17.65 -15.69 10.96
C ARG A 33 -17.50 -14.21 11.29
N PHE A 34 -18.58 -13.56 11.73
CA PHE A 34 -18.52 -12.17 12.15
C PHE A 34 -17.50 -12.03 13.30
N PRO A 35 -16.42 -11.25 13.12
CA PRO A 35 -15.36 -11.17 14.12
C PRO A 35 -15.83 -10.39 15.35
N GLU A 36 -15.34 -10.82 16.51
CA GLU A 36 -15.60 -10.12 17.77
C GLU A 36 -15.09 -8.67 17.71
N PRO A 37 -15.80 -7.70 18.32
CA PRO A 37 -15.39 -6.29 18.32
C PRO A 37 -13.97 -6.06 18.83
N GLU A 38 -13.53 -6.81 19.84
CA GLU A 38 -12.15 -6.76 20.34
C GLU A 38 -11.13 -7.14 19.26
N LYS A 39 -11.42 -8.19 18.48
CA LYS A 39 -10.54 -8.66 17.42
C LYS A 39 -10.42 -7.64 16.30
N LEU A 40 -11.55 -7.03 15.90
CA LEU A 40 -11.57 -5.93 14.94
C LEU A 40 -10.76 -4.72 15.43
N PHE A 41 -10.89 -4.37 16.72
CA PHE A 41 -10.12 -3.31 17.34
C PHE A 41 -8.61 -3.58 17.23
N TRP A 42 -8.15 -4.78 17.59
CA TRP A 42 -6.72 -5.12 17.49
C TRP A 42 -6.21 -5.20 16.05
N ILE A 43 -7.02 -5.64 15.08
CA ILE A 43 -6.68 -5.57 13.65
C ILE A 43 -6.47 -4.12 13.23
N LEU A 44 -7.36 -3.22 13.64
CA LEU A 44 -7.25 -1.80 13.30
C LEU A 44 -6.01 -1.16 13.94
N VAL A 45 -5.74 -1.46 15.22
CA VAL A 45 -4.52 -1.02 15.91
C VAL A 45 -3.28 -1.52 15.16
N ALA A 46 -3.21 -2.81 14.81
CA ALA A 46 -2.10 -3.39 14.07
C ALA A 46 -1.89 -2.70 12.71
N LEU A 47 -2.96 -2.48 11.94
CA LEU A 47 -2.91 -1.79 10.64
C LEU A 47 -2.37 -0.37 10.77
N VAL A 48 -2.90 0.42 11.72
CA VAL A 48 -2.49 1.80 11.95
C VAL A 48 -1.05 1.87 12.45
N SER A 49 -0.64 0.98 13.35
CA SER A 49 0.73 0.90 13.86
C SER A 49 1.73 0.51 12.78
N ALA A 50 1.46 -0.54 11.99
CA ALA A 50 2.32 -0.98 10.90
C ALA A 50 2.47 0.13 9.84
N ARG A 51 1.38 0.79 9.48
CA ARG A 51 1.38 1.91 8.54
C ARG A 51 2.21 3.08 9.06
N THR A 52 2.00 3.46 10.32
CA THR A 52 2.73 4.57 10.96
C THR A 52 4.22 4.26 11.03
N LEU A 53 4.58 3.02 11.39
CA LEU A 53 5.95 2.53 11.37
C LEU A 53 6.57 2.62 9.98
N GLY A 54 5.90 2.07 8.95
CA GLY A 54 6.40 2.09 7.58
C GLY A 54 6.64 3.51 7.06
N MET A 55 5.71 4.44 7.34
CA MET A 55 5.86 5.84 6.96
C MET A 55 6.99 6.53 7.73
N ALA A 56 7.09 6.32 9.04
CA ALA A 56 8.15 6.90 9.86
C ALA A 56 9.53 6.41 9.44
N LEU A 57 9.68 5.10 9.19
CA LEU A 57 10.91 4.50 8.66
C LEU A 57 11.24 5.03 7.27
N ASN A 58 10.26 5.12 6.36
CA ASN A 58 10.49 5.68 5.03
C ASN A 58 11.04 7.11 5.11
N ARG A 59 10.40 7.99 5.90
CA ARG A 59 10.87 9.36 6.11
C ARG A 59 12.25 9.40 6.75
N LEU A 60 12.48 8.59 7.78
CA LEU A 60 13.74 8.56 8.52
C LEU A 60 14.92 8.10 7.65
N ILE A 61 14.69 7.04 6.87
CA ILE A 61 15.73 6.40 6.05
C ILE A 61 16.04 7.28 4.83
N ASP A 62 15.03 7.86 4.18
CA ASP A 62 15.18 8.63 2.94
C ASP A 62 15.52 10.11 3.15
N GLU A 63 15.51 10.59 4.39
CA GLU A 63 15.76 11.98 4.77
C GLU A 63 16.93 12.68 4.05
N PRO A 64 18.12 12.06 3.87
CA PRO A 64 19.23 12.73 3.19
C PRO A 64 18.92 13.05 1.72
N TYR A 65 18.15 12.19 1.05
CA TYR A 65 17.71 12.41 -0.33
C TYR A 65 16.50 13.34 -0.37
N ASP A 66 15.57 13.18 0.57
CA ASP A 66 14.36 13.99 0.64
C ASP A 66 14.68 15.48 0.82
N ARG A 67 15.78 15.82 1.49
CA ARG A 67 16.30 17.19 1.63
C ARG A 67 16.77 17.81 0.32
N LEU A 68 17.28 17.00 -0.59
CA LEU A 68 17.84 17.46 -1.86
C LEU A 68 16.79 17.52 -2.97
N ASN A 69 15.70 16.76 -2.86
CA ASN A 69 14.67 16.69 -3.86
C ASN A 69 13.72 17.92 -3.78
N PRO A 70 13.56 18.69 -4.88
CA PRO A 70 12.67 19.85 -4.92
C PRO A 70 11.22 19.58 -4.45
N ARG A 71 10.71 18.37 -4.68
CA ARG A 71 9.35 17.95 -4.32
C ARG A 71 9.20 17.68 -2.83
N THR A 72 10.23 17.16 -2.17
CA THR A 72 10.14 16.62 -0.80
C THR A 72 10.92 17.43 0.22
N ARG A 73 11.76 18.39 -0.19
CA ARG A 73 12.59 19.22 0.71
C ARG A 73 11.79 19.97 1.78
N ASN A 74 10.51 20.24 1.51
CA ASN A 74 9.60 20.93 2.43
C ASN A 74 8.87 19.99 3.39
N TRP A 75 9.08 18.67 3.31
CA TRP A 75 8.44 17.72 4.22
C TRP A 75 8.87 17.93 5.67
N PRO A 76 8.05 17.55 6.67
CA PRO A 76 8.29 17.91 8.07
C PRO A 76 9.68 17.51 8.60
N LEU A 77 10.16 16.31 8.29
CA LEU A 77 11.49 15.87 8.71
C LEU A 77 12.61 16.49 7.84
N ALA A 78 12.43 16.55 6.52
CA ALA A 78 13.42 17.08 5.60
C ALA A 78 13.73 18.56 5.88
N SER A 79 12.68 19.36 6.13
CA SER A 79 12.75 20.79 6.47
C SER A 79 13.14 21.07 7.93
N GLY A 80 13.25 20.05 8.78
CA GLY A 80 13.61 20.20 10.20
C GLY A 80 12.47 20.64 11.13
N LEU A 81 11.23 20.71 10.64
CA LEU A 81 10.04 21.02 11.47
C LEU A 81 9.74 19.92 12.51
N VAL A 82 10.14 18.68 12.23
CA VAL A 82 10.10 17.53 13.15
C VAL A 82 11.51 16.98 13.29
N SER A 83 11.96 16.76 14.52
CA SER A 83 13.31 16.27 14.77
C SER A 83 13.46 14.78 14.44
N LYS A 84 14.68 14.37 14.07
CA LYS A 84 15.00 12.94 13.84
C LYS A 84 14.69 12.07 15.07
N LYS A 85 14.91 12.60 16.27
CA LYS A 85 14.60 11.91 17.54
C LYS A 85 13.10 11.63 17.69
N GLU A 86 12.24 12.58 17.32
CA GLU A 86 10.78 12.39 17.33
C GLU A 86 10.35 11.26 16.38
N VAL A 87 10.92 11.22 15.17
CA VAL A 87 10.59 10.17 14.18
C VAL A 87 11.08 8.79 14.62
N VAL A 88 12.26 8.72 15.26
CA VAL A 88 12.76 7.47 15.86
C VAL A 88 11.85 7.01 17.00
N ALA A 89 11.46 7.91 17.91
CA ALA A 89 10.53 7.58 18.99
C ALA A 89 9.18 7.10 18.46
N LEU A 90 8.63 7.75 17.43
CA LEU A 90 7.40 7.33 16.76
C LEU A 90 7.53 5.94 16.13
N SER A 91 8.68 5.65 15.51
CA SER A 91 8.96 4.35 14.91
C SER A 91 9.00 3.26 15.98
N LEU A 92 9.76 3.46 17.06
CA LEU A 92 9.85 2.50 18.17
C LEU A 92 8.50 2.25 18.84
N PHE A 93 7.75 3.32 19.11
CA PHE A 93 6.40 3.23 19.68
C PHE A 93 5.45 2.45 18.76
N SER A 94 5.45 2.77 17.46
CA SER A 94 4.59 2.09 16.49
C SER A 94 4.95 0.62 16.32
N ALA A 95 6.24 0.28 16.34
CA ALA A 95 6.69 -1.11 16.33
C ALA A 95 6.23 -1.86 17.59
N ALA A 96 6.43 -1.30 18.78
CA ALA A 96 5.98 -1.90 20.03
C ALA A 96 4.46 -2.13 20.05
N LEU A 97 3.69 -1.13 19.62
CA LEU A 97 2.23 -1.22 19.54
C LEU A 97 1.78 -2.27 18.52
N PHE A 98 2.48 -2.38 17.38
CA PHE A 98 2.21 -3.42 16.37
C PHE A 98 2.47 -4.84 16.91
N PHE A 99 3.59 -5.06 17.61
CA PHE A 99 3.89 -6.34 18.25
C PHE A 99 2.86 -6.68 19.32
N TYR A 100 2.48 -5.71 20.16
CA TYR A 100 1.47 -5.91 21.19
C TYR A 100 0.10 -6.25 20.60
N ALA A 101 -0.34 -5.52 19.55
CA ALA A 101 -1.57 -5.83 18.85
C ALA A 101 -1.54 -7.23 18.21
N SER A 102 -0.41 -7.61 17.60
CA SER A 102 -0.23 -8.94 17.00
C SER A 102 -0.31 -10.05 18.06
N TYR A 103 0.27 -9.83 19.24
CA TYR A 103 0.14 -10.73 20.40
C TYR A 103 -1.31 -10.90 20.87
N ARG A 104 -2.10 -9.81 20.86
CA ARG A 104 -3.53 -9.83 21.22
C ARG A 104 -4.41 -10.51 20.19
N LEU A 105 -3.95 -10.65 18.93
CA LEU A 105 -4.73 -11.28 17.86
C LEU A 105 -4.65 -12.80 17.89
N ASN A 106 -3.45 -13.36 17.83
CA ASN A 106 -3.16 -14.79 18.02
C ASN A 106 -1.65 -15.08 17.92
N GLU A 107 -1.25 -16.31 18.26
CA GLU A 107 0.14 -16.75 18.24
C GLU A 107 0.78 -16.68 16.84
N LEU A 108 0.05 -17.05 15.78
CA LEU A 108 0.58 -17.01 14.41
C LEU A 108 0.85 -15.56 13.97
N ALA A 109 -0.07 -14.64 14.26
CA ALA A 109 0.11 -13.22 13.99
C ALA A 109 1.36 -12.66 14.68
N PHE A 110 1.56 -13.00 15.96
CA PHE A 110 2.75 -12.57 16.70
C PHE A 110 4.05 -13.16 16.14
N LYS A 111 4.06 -14.45 15.77
CA LYS A 111 5.22 -15.11 15.15
C LYS A 111 5.60 -14.50 13.80
N LEU A 112 4.62 -14.03 13.03
CA LEU A 112 4.85 -13.41 11.71
C LEU A 112 5.13 -11.89 11.78
N ALA A 113 4.82 -11.22 12.89
CA ALA A 113 5.04 -9.78 13.07
C ALA A 113 6.49 -9.31 12.78
N PRO A 114 7.57 -10.05 13.18
CA PRO A 114 8.93 -9.66 12.84
C PRO A 114 9.19 -9.57 11.33
N ALA A 115 8.59 -10.46 10.53
CA ALA A 115 8.75 -10.45 9.08
C ALA A 115 8.09 -9.21 8.45
N VAL A 116 6.95 -8.78 8.97
CA VAL A 116 6.27 -7.55 8.55
C VAL A 116 7.17 -6.33 8.83
N VAL A 117 7.69 -6.22 10.05
CA VAL A 117 8.56 -5.10 10.46
C VAL A 117 9.85 -5.08 9.62
N LEU A 118 10.45 -6.24 9.39
CA LEU A 118 11.64 -6.38 8.55
C LEU A 118 11.38 -5.85 7.13
N LEU A 119 10.25 -6.21 6.54
CA LEU A 119 9.91 -5.75 5.18
C LEU A 119 9.65 -4.23 5.14
N LEU A 120 8.95 -3.67 6.14
CA LEU A 120 8.75 -2.23 6.28
C LEU A 120 10.08 -1.47 6.41
N TRP A 121 11.06 -2.07 7.10
CA TRP A 121 12.39 -1.51 7.25
C TRP A 121 13.24 -1.65 5.99
N LEU A 122 13.15 -2.77 5.27
CA LEU A 122 13.92 -3.03 4.05
C LEU A 122 13.46 -2.18 2.86
N TYR A 123 12.15 -1.95 2.72
CA TYR A 123 11.57 -1.27 1.56
C TYR A 123 12.25 0.08 1.23
N PRO A 124 12.44 1.02 2.18
CA PRO A 124 13.08 2.32 1.89
C PRO A 124 14.54 2.20 1.40
N TYR A 125 15.24 1.11 1.73
CA TYR A 125 16.58 0.86 1.23
C TYR A 125 16.60 0.33 -0.21
N ALA A 126 15.50 -0.26 -0.70
CA ALA A 126 15.45 -0.95 -1.99
C ALA A 126 15.96 -0.08 -3.15
N LYS A 127 15.58 1.20 -3.18
CA LYS A 127 16.00 2.16 -4.21
C LYS A 127 17.51 2.46 -4.24
N ARG A 128 18.28 2.01 -3.25
CA ARG A 128 19.74 2.19 -3.18
C ARG A 128 20.49 1.06 -3.86
N PHE A 129 19.92 -0.15 -3.87
CA PHE A 129 20.60 -1.34 -4.37
C PHE A 129 19.92 -1.99 -5.58
N THR A 130 18.62 -1.79 -5.80
CA THR A 130 17.87 -2.44 -6.89
C THR A 130 16.98 -1.48 -7.67
N TYR A 131 16.77 -1.73 -8.97
CA TYR A 131 15.81 -1.04 -9.83
C TYR A 131 14.35 -1.48 -9.60
N PHE A 132 14.14 -2.37 -8.63
CA PHE A 132 12.88 -3.04 -8.37
C PHE A 132 12.24 -2.66 -7.01
N PRO A 133 12.34 -1.41 -6.51
CA PRO A 133 11.77 -1.05 -5.19
C PRO A 133 10.25 -1.20 -5.14
N HIS A 134 9.58 -1.07 -6.29
CA HIS A 134 8.13 -1.24 -6.43
C HIS A 134 7.64 -2.63 -6.00
N PHE A 135 8.47 -3.67 -6.16
CA PHE A 135 8.13 -5.01 -5.69
C PHE A 135 8.28 -5.16 -4.18
N PHE A 136 9.20 -4.42 -3.54
CA PHE A 136 9.28 -4.37 -2.08
C PHE A 136 8.05 -3.69 -1.50
N LEU A 137 7.61 -2.58 -2.10
CA LEU A 137 6.36 -1.93 -1.71
C LEU A 137 5.15 -2.83 -1.98
N GLY A 138 5.11 -3.49 -3.14
CA GLY A 138 4.09 -4.48 -3.47
C GLY A 138 4.03 -5.60 -2.45
N ALA A 139 5.18 -6.11 -1.99
CA ALA A 139 5.24 -7.12 -0.94
C ALA A 139 4.71 -6.60 0.42
N VAL A 140 4.90 -5.32 0.77
CA VAL A 140 4.27 -4.73 1.96
C VAL A 140 2.75 -4.78 1.85
N TYR A 141 2.20 -4.47 0.68
CA TYR A 141 0.75 -4.51 0.45
C TYR A 141 0.19 -5.92 0.27
N PHE A 142 0.98 -6.86 -0.25
CA PHE A 142 0.68 -8.30 -0.28
C PHE A 142 0.35 -8.82 1.12
N LEU A 143 1.14 -8.40 2.11
CA LEU A 143 0.99 -8.85 3.49
C LEU A 143 -0.30 -8.36 4.15
N ILE A 144 -0.99 -7.34 3.63
CA ILE A 144 -2.21 -6.81 4.26
C ILE A 144 -3.32 -7.87 4.34
N PRO A 145 -3.84 -8.41 3.22
CA PRO A 145 -4.91 -9.42 3.28
C PRO A 145 -4.43 -10.72 3.91
N VAL A 146 -3.15 -11.09 3.75
CA VAL A 146 -2.55 -12.25 4.43
C VAL A 146 -2.54 -12.06 5.94
N ALA A 147 -2.14 -10.89 6.44
CA ALA A 147 -2.15 -10.58 7.86
C ALA A 147 -3.57 -10.49 8.42
N VAL A 148 -4.54 -10.01 7.64
CA VAL A 148 -5.96 -10.02 8.02
C VAL A 148 -6.48 -11.45 8.14
N ASP A 149 -6.17 -12.35 7.21
CA ASP A 149 -6.56 -13.77 7.30
C ASP A 149 -5.89 -14.49 8.48
N VAL A 150 -4.61 -14.23 8.70
CA VAL A 150 -3.88 -14.73 9.87
C VAL A 150 -4.51 -14.22 11.16
N ALA A 151 -4.85 -12.93 11.22
CA ALA A 151 -5.49 -12.34 12.38
C ALA A 151 -6.86 -12.99 12.65
N LEU A 152 -7.71 -13.09 11.62
CA LEU A 152 -9.08 -13.58 11.72
C LEU A 152 -9.16 -15.09 11.95
N ASN A 153 -8.36 -15.87 11.22
CA ASN A 153 -8.56 -17.31 11.05
C ASN A 153 -7.31 -18.14 11.39
N ALA A 154 -6.20 -17.52 11.82
CA ALA A 154 -4.94 -18.19 12.17
C ALA A 154 -4.41 -19.10 11.04
N ARG A 155 -4.61 -18.70 9.78
CA ARG A 155 -4.16 -19.41 8.58
C ARG A 155 -3.81 -18.45 7.46
N VAL A 156 -3.24 -18.98 6.38
CA VAL A 156 -3.02 -18.28 5.11
C VAL A 156 -3.80 -19.02 4.03
N SER A 157 -4.98 -18.52 3.69
CA SER A 157 -5.85 -19.09 2.65
C SER A 157 -5.40 -18.67 1.25
N LEU A 158 -5.80 -19.45 0.25
CA LEU A 158 -5.59 -19.11 -1.16
C LEU A 158 -6.24 -17.77 -1.52
N SER A 159 -7.44 -17.48 -0.98
CA SER A 159 -8.14 -16.21 -1.18
C SER A 159 -7.30 -15.02 -0.69
N ALA A 160 -6.67 -15.14 0.48
CA ALA A 160 -5.80 -14.10 1.02
C ALA A 160 -4.54 -13.90 0.18
N VAL A 161 -3.94 -14.99 -0.33
CA VAL A 161 -2.78 -14.93 -1.23
C VAL A 161 -3.12 -14.27 -2.56
N LEU A 162 -4.23 -14.66 -3.20
CA LEU A 162 -4.67 -14.08 -4.48
C LEU A 162 -5.00 -12.60 -4.33
N LEU A 163 -5.72 -12.23 -3.25
CA LEU A 163 -5.99 -10.83 -2.94
C LEU A 163 -4.70 -10.06 -2.65
N GLY A 164 -3.75 -10.67 -1.93
CA GLY A 164 -2.43 -10.12 -1.68
C GLY A 164 -1.67 -9.86 -2.97
N LEU A 165 -1.64 -10.81 -3.91
CA LEU A 165 -0.98 -10.66 -5.19
C LEU A 165 -1.63 -9.55 -6.02
N ALA A 166 -2.96 -9.48 -6.05
CA ALA A 166 -3.68 -8.40 -6.71
C ALA A 166 -3.25 -7.02 -6.16
N MET A 167 -3.23 -6.87 -4.82
CA MET A 167 -2.80 -5.65 -4.15
C MET A 167 -1.32 -5.32 -4.39
N ALA A 168 -0.46 -6.34 -4.41
CA ALA A 168 0.97 -6.17 -4.65
C ALA A 168 1.25 -5.57 -6.02
N PHE A 169 0.65 -6.14 -7.07
CA PHE A 169 0.83 -5.65 -8.43
C PHE A 169 0.10 -4.33 -8.67
N TRP A 170 -1.02 -4.08 -7.99
CA TRP A 170 -1.71 -2.81 -8.09
C TRP A 170 -0.83 -1.69 -7.56
N VAL A 171 -0.27 -1.91 -6.37
CA VAL A 171 0.64 -0.95 -5.73
C VAL A 171 1.94 -0.79 -6.50
N ALA A 172 2.53 -1.88 -6.98
CA ALA A 172 3.71 -1.79 -7.83
C ALA A 172 3.44 -0.97 -9.09
N GLY A 173 2.27 -1.15 -9.74
CA GLY A 173 1.92 -0.43 -10.95
C GLY A 173 1.77 1.08 -10.74
N PHE A 174 1.00 1.50 -9.74
CA PHE A 174 0.86 2.93 -9.47
C PHE A 174 2.14 3.55 -8.88
N ASP A 175 2.95 2.79 -8.13
CA ASP A 175 4.21 3.29 -7.56
C ASP A 175 5.26 3.54 -8.66
N VAL A 176 5.28 2.70 -9.71
CA VAL A 176 6.06 2.97 -10.93
C VAL A 176 5.64 4.29 -11.58
N LEU A 177 4.34 4.55 -11.67
CA LEU A 177 3.81 5.80 -12.23
C LEU A 177 4.13 7.00 -11.33
N TYR A 178 4.04 6.81 -10.01
CA TYR A 178 4.35 7.85 -9.03
C TYR A 178 5.83 8.24 -9.06
N ALA A 179 6.74 7.27 -9.23
CA ALA A 179 8.18 7.49 -9.35
C ALA A 179 8.57 8.33 -10.59
N LEU A 180 7.70 8.46 -11.59
CA LEU A 180 7.94 9.36 -12.72
C LEU A 180 8.07 10.83 -12.29
N GLN A 181 7.47 11.24 -11.17
CA GLN A 181 7.60 12.60 -10.63
C GLN A 181 9.03 12.93 -10.20
N ASP A 182 9.78 11.92 -9.79
CA ASP A 182 11.15 12.07 -9.29
C ASP A 182 12.19 11.58 -10.31
N TYR A 183 11.80 11.25 -11.54
CA TYR A 183 12.66 10.61 -12.54
C TYR A 183 14.00 11.33 -12.77
N GLU A 184 13.97 12.65 -13.04
CA GLU A 184 15.20 13.42 -13.27
C GLU A 184 16.06 13.54 -12.01
N PHE A 185 15.42 13.67 -10.85
CA PHE A 185 16.12 13.74 -9.57
C PHE A 185 16.81 12.41 -9.26
N ASP A 186 16.06 11.32 -9.28
CA ASP A 186 16.53 9.97 -8.98
C ASP A 186 17.70 9.58 -9.90
N LYS A 187 17.59 9.88 -11.19
CA LYS A 187 18.66 9.66 -12.16
C LYS A 187 19.92 10.46 -11.82
N LYS A 188 19.79 11.72 -11.41
CA LYS A 188 20.92 12.60 -11.06
C LYS A 188 21.64 12.15 -9.79
N VAL A 189 20.90 11.69 -8.78
CA VAL A 189 21.48 11.25 -7.49
C VAL A 189 21.80 9.76 -7.42
N GLY A 190 21.58 9.02 -8.52
CA GLY A 190 21.89 7.59 -8.62
C GLY A 190 20.92 6.66 -7.89
N LEU A 191 19.70 7.13 -7.59
CA LEU A 191 18.63 6.29 -7.06
C LEU A 191 18.06 5.40 -8.17
N LYS A 192 17.69 4.18 -7.79
CA LYS A 192 17.25 3.13 -8.72
C LYS A 192 15.74 2.93 -8.63
N SER A 193 15.09 2.89 -9.79
CA SER A 193 13.66 2.58 -9.95
C SER A 193 13.39 2.04 -11.36
N LEU A 194 12.22 1.45 -11.60
CA LEU A 194 11.85 1.04 -12.96
C LEU A 194 11.73 2.24 -13.90
N ALA A 195 11.36 3.41 -13.35
CA ALA A 195 11.37 4.67 -14.09
C ALA A 195 12.78 5.00 -14.60
N VAL A 196 13.80 4.93 -13.75
CA VAL A 196 15.19 5.17 -14.14
C VAL A 196 15.72 4.10 -15.10
N LEU A 197 15.37 2.83 -14.90
CA LEU A 197 15.87 1.72 -15.72
C LEU A 197 15.27 1.71 -17.14
N LEU A 198 13.96 1.89 -17.26
CA LEU A 198 13.22 1.72 -18.51
C LEU A 198 12.86 3.03 -19.21
N GLY A 199 13.15 4.17 -18.55
CA GLY A 199 12.66 5.48 -18.95
C GLY A 199 11.14 5.62 -18.81
N VAL A 200 10.63 6.82 -19.07
CA VAL A 200 9.20 7.15 -18.89
C VAL A 200 8.28 6.21 -19.67
N LYS A 201 8.55 5.99 -20.97
CA LYS A 201 7.72 5.12 -21.82
C LYS A 201 7.73 3.66 -21.35
N GLY A 202 8.88 3.16 -20.92
CA GLY A 202 9.00 1.78 -20.45
C GLY A 202 8.36 1.57 -19.08
N ALA A 203 8.47 2.56 -18.19
CA ALA A 203 7.79 2.55 -16.89
C ALA A 203 6.26 2.55 -17.03
N VAL A 204 5.69 3.35 -17.93
CA VAL A 204 4.25 3.32 -18.23
C VAL A 204 3.82 1.93 -18.75
N LYS A 205 4.63 1.28 -19.60
CA LYS A 205 4.35 -0.09 -20.06
C LYS A 205 4.43 -1.12 -18.91
N ALA A 206 5.42 -1.00 -18.03
CA ALA A 206 5.54 -1.87 -16.86
C ALA A 206 4.34 -1.72 -15.92
N ALA A 207 3.89 -0.48 -15.67
CA ALA A 207 2.69 -0.21 -14.86
C ALA A 207 1.43 -0.83 -15.47
N ARG A 208 1.27 -0.80 -16.81
CA ARG A 208 0.16 -1.48 -17.51
C ARG A 208 0.20 -2.99 -17.30
N LEU A 209 1.38 -3.60 -17.39
CA LEU A 209 1.56 -5.03 -17.14
C LEU A 209 1.16 -5.37 -15.70
N PHE A 210 1.62 -4.59 -14.72
CA PHE A 210 1.27 -4.81 -13.31
C PHE A 210 -0.24 -4.65 -13.06
N HIS A 211 -0.89 -3.63 -13.62
CA HIS A 211 -2.35 -3.49 -13.49
C HIS A 211 -3.14 -4.61 -14.22
N ALA A 212 -2.60 -5.17 -15.30
CA ALA A 212 -3.19 -6.37 -15.92
C ALA A 212 -3.04 -7.61 -15.02
N LEU A 213 -1.89 -7.76 -14.34
CA LEU A 213 -1.69 -8.83 -13.35
C LEU A 213 -2.62 -8.66 -12.15
N THR A 214 -2.85 -7.43 -11.67
CA THR A 214 -3.87 -7.15 -10.65
C THR A 214 -5.23 -7.71 -11.05
N LEU A 215 -5.72 -7.38 -12.26
CA LEU A 215 -7.00 -7.90 -12.73
C LEU A 215 -6.98 -9.42 -12.85
N THR A 216 -5.88 -10.02 -13.29
CA THR A 216 -5.74 -11.48 -13.39
C THR A 216 -5.93 -12.15 -12.02
N PHE A 217 -5.29 -11.63 -10.97
CA PHE A 217 -5.43 -12.18 -9.62
C PHE A 217 -6.80 -11.91 -9.00
N LEU A 218 -7.45 -10.78 -9.30
CA LEU A 218 -8.83 -10.52 -8.88
C LEU A 218 -9.83 -11.45 -9.58
N ILE A 219 -9.67 -11.70 -10.89
CA ILE A 219 -10.48 -12.68 -11.61
C ILE A 219 -10.29 -14.07 -10.97
N ALA A 220 -9.04 -14.48 -10.75
CA ALA A 220 -8.75 -15.76 -10.11
C ALA A 220 -9.39 -15.86 -8.71
N LEU A 221 -9.34 -14.79 -7.92
CA LEU A 221 -10.00 -14.71 -6.60
C LEU A 221 -11.51 -14.94 -6.71
N GLY A 222 -12.18 -14.26 -7.65
CA GLY A 222 -13.62 -14.44 -7.90
C GLY A 222 -13.99 -15.86 -8.33
N LEU A 223 -13.10 -16.56 -9.03
CA LEU A 223 -13.33 -17.94 -9.48
C LEU A 223 -13.12 -18.98 -8.39
N VAL A 224 -12.24 -18.73 -7.41
CA VAL A 224 -11.93 -19.70 -6.34
C VAL A 224 -12.69 -19.47 -5.05
N ASN A 225 -13.20 -18.25 -4.81
CA ASN A 225 -13.92 -17.92 -3.58
C ASN A 225 -15.43 -18.06 -3.81
N PRO A 226 -16.10 -19.05 -3.17
CA PRO A 226 -17.51 -19.31 -3.42
C PRO A 226 -18.45 -18.21 -2.91
N LYS A 227 -17.96 -17.26 -2.10
CA LYS A 227 -18.73 -16.09 -1.66
C LYS A 227 -18.84 -14.99 -2.72
N LEU A 228 -18.10 -15.12 -3.83
CA LEU A 228 -18.04 -14.12 -4.88
C LEU A 228 -18.82 -14.61 -6.10
N GLY A 229 -19.79 -13.80 -6.54
CA GLY A 229 -20.71 -14.09 -7.62
C GLY A 229 -20.77 -12.97 -8.65
N PHE A 230 -21.94 -12.80 -9.26
CA PHE A 230 -22.13 -11.89 -10.38
C PHE A 230 -21.84 -10.42 -10.02
N ILE A 231 -22.16 -10.00 -8.79
CA ILE A 231 -21.92 -8.62 -8.34
C ILE A 231 -20.42 -8.35 -8.27
N TYR A 232 -19.62 -9.31 -7.79
CA TYR A 232 -18.17 -9.20 -7.82
C TYR A 232 -17.60 -8.98 -9.23
N PHE A 233 -18.00 -9.79 -10.21
CA PHE A 233 -17.48 -9.68 -11.57
C PHE A 233 -17.91 -8.39 -12.28
N THR A 234 -19.13 -7.91 -12.04
CA THR A 234 -19.57 -6.61 -12.57
C THR A 234 -18.80 -5.45 -11.92
N GLY A 235 -18.56 -5.52 -10.61
CA GLY A 235 -17.70 -4.59 -9.90
C GLY A 235 -16.25 -4.59 -10.40
N LEU A 236 -15.72 -5.77 -10.75
CA LEU A 236 -14.39 -5.91 -11.32
C LEU A 236 -14.27 -5.22 -12.69
N ALA A 237 -15.34 -5.22 -13.50
CA ALA A 237 -15.38 -4.44 -14.74
C ALA A 237 -15.29 -2.92 -14.48
N VAL A 238 -15.90 -2.44 -13.40
CA VAL A 238 -15.78 -1.03 -12.97
C VAL A 238 -14.34 -0.71 -12.54
N VAL A 239 -13.71 -1.58 -11.75
CA VAL A 239 -12.29 -1.45 -11.36
C VAL A 239 -11.38 -1.43 -12.59
N ALA A 240 -11.60 -2.32 -13.55
CA ALA A 240 -10.87 -2.32 -14.82
C ALA A 240 -11.06 -1.00 -15.59
N GLY A 241 -12.28 -0.46 -15.61
CA GLY A 241 -12.58 0.85 -16.20
C GLY A 241 -11.78 1.99 -15.57
N PHE A 242 -11.65 2.01 -14.24
CA PHE A 242 -10.81 2.99 -13.53
C PHE A 242 -9.33 2.85 -13.87
N LEU A 243 -8.79 1.62 -13.91
CA LEU A 243 -7.39 1.39 -14.29
C LEU A 243 -7.11 1.81 -15.75
N VAL A 244 -8.04 1.55 -16.67
CA VAL A 244 -7.94 2.04 -18.06
C VAL A 244 -7.97 3.57 -18.10
N TYR A 245 -8.82 4.20 -17.30
CA TYR A 245 -8.91 5.66 -17.22
C TYR A 245 -7.62 6.29 -16.65
N GLU A 246 -7.02 5.70 -15.61
CA GLU A 246 -5.73 6.11 -15.07
C GLU A 246 -4.64 6.12 -16.16
N HIS A 247 -4.54 5.03 -16.93
CA HIS A 247 -3.56 4.89 -18.02
C HIS A 247 -3.84 5.80 -19.22
N LYS A 248 -5.09 6.28 -19.40
CA LYS A 248 -5.44 7.30 -20.40
C LYS A 248 -5.07 8.72 -19.94
N LEU A 249 -5.10 8.98 -18.64
CA LEU A 249 -4.71 10.28 -18.08
C LEU A 249 -3.20 10.51 -18.14
N ILE A 250 -2.41 9.45 -18.03
CA ILE A 250 -0.96 9.52 -18.01
C ILE A 250 -0.42 9.37 -19.43
N LYS A 251 0.14 10.46 -19.95
CA LYS A 251 0.80 10.47 -21.25
C LYS A 251 2.32 10.55 -21.03
N PRO A 252 3.14 9.77 -21.76
CA PRO A 252 4.59 9.81 -21.60
C PRO A 252 5.22 11.19 -21.85
N ASP A 253 4.54 12.04 -22.61
CA ASP A 253 4.88 13.41 -22.97
C ASP A 253 4.21 14.48 -22.08
N ASP A 254 3.22 14.10 -21.27
CA ASP A 254 2.51 15.01 -20.36
C ASP A 254 2.18 14.32 -19.03
N LEU A 255 3.02 14.60 -18.04
CA LEU A 255 2.91 14.09 -16.68
C LEU A 255 2.10 15.02 -15.75
N SER A 256 1.51 16.11 -16.25
CA SER A 256 0.80 17.11 -15.44
C SER A 256 -0.38 16.53 -14.65
N LYS A 257 -0.96 15.42 -15.14
CA LYS A 257 -2.11 14.75 -14.53
C LYS A 257 -1.75 13.60 -13.58
N LEU A 258 -0.46 13.36 -13.31
CA LEU A 258 -0.02 12.26 -12.45
C LEU A 258 -0.68 12.28 -11.06
N ASN A 259 -0.79 13.45 -10.41
CA ASN A 259 -1.42 13.54 -9.09
C ASN A 259 -2.92 13.23 -9.12
N LYS A 260 -3.63 13.59 -10.20
CA LYS A 260 -5.06 13.26 -10.35
C LYS A 260 -5.25 11.77 -10.62
N ALA A 261 -4.41 11.19 -11.49
CA ALA A 261 -4.40 9.76 -11.76
C ALA A 261 -4.09 8.97 -10.47
N PHE A 262 -3.06 9.39 -9.74
CA PHE A 262 -2.63 8.76 -8.50
C PHE A 262 -3.68 8.88 -7.38
N PHE A 263 -4.06 10.10 -6.96
CA PHE A 263 -4.89 10.27 -5.77
C PHE A 263 -6.37 9.99 -5.99
N THR A 264 -6.93 10.48 -7.10
CA THR A 264 -8.37 10.39 -7.30
C THR A 264 -8.76 9.00 -7.78
N VAL A 265 -8.06 8.47 -8.78
CA VAL A 265 -8.47 7.19 -9.40
C VAL A 265 -8.21 6.01 -8.47
N ASN A 266 -7.02 5.92 -7.84
CA ASN A 266 -6.74 4.81 -6.91
C ASN A 266 -7.62 4.87 -5.64
N GLY A 267 -8.10 6.05 -5.25
CA GLY A 267 -9.08 6.21 -4.18
C GLY A 267 -10.45 5.66 -4.57
N TRP A 268 -10.88 5.93 -5.79
CA TRP A 268 -12.11 5.33 -6.32
C TRP A 268 -11.98 3.82 -6.53
N VAL A 269 -10.81 3.31 -6.95
CA VAL A 269 -10.55 1.87 -7.06
C VAL A 269 -10.71 1.18 -5.71
N SER A 270 -10.13 1.73 -4.62
CA SER A 270 -10.23 1.13 -3.29
C SER A 270 -11.66 1.14 -2.76
N VAL A 271 -12.38 2.26 -2.90
CA VAL A 271 -13.79 2.37 -2.49
C VAL A 271 -14.69 1.46 -3.31
N ALA A 272 -14.53 1.43 -4.64
CA ALA A 272 -15.32 0.56 -5.52
C ALA A 272 -15.11 -0.92 -5.18
N PHE A 273 -13.86 -1.35 -4.98
CA PHE A 273 -13.56 -2.72 -4.56
C PHE A 273 -14.25 -3.07 -3.23
N MET A 274 -14.13 -2.21 -2.21
CA MET A 274 -14.78 -2.43 -0.92
C MET A 274 -16.30 -2.52 -1.06
N THR A 275 -16.94 -1.59 -1.76
CA THR A 275 -18.40 -1.58 -1.95
C THR A 275 -18.87 -2.86 -2.64
N VAL A 276 -18.17 -3.31 -3.68
CA VAL A 276 -18.51 -4.53 -4.42
C VAL A 276 -18.40 -5.77 -3.53
N VAL A 277 -17.29 -5.90 -2.80
CA VAL A 277 -17.09 -7.04 -1.88
C VAL A 277 -18.12 -7.05 -0.77
N LEU A 278 -18.47 -5.89 -0.21
CA LEU A 278 -19.52 -5.79 0.80
C LEU A 278 -20.88 -6.21 0.24
N LEU A 279 -21.28 -5.70 -0.93
CA LEU A 279 -22.59 -6.02 -1.51
C LEU A 279 -22.73 -7.52 -1.80
N ASP A 280 -21.71 -8.14 -2.36
CA ASP A 280 -21.76 -9.55 -2.76
C ASP A 280 -21.61 -10.51 -1.57
N ALA A 281 -20.84 -10.15 -0.53
CA ALA A 281 -20.65 -11.00 0.64
C ALA A 281 -21.89 -11.09 1.56
N PHE A 282 -22.88 -10.20 1.40
CA PHE A 282 -24.10 -10.15 2.21
C PHE A 282 -25.38 -10.48 1.42
N ILE A 283 -25.25 -10.96 0.17
CA ILE A 283 -26.35 -11.43 -0.69
C ILE A 283 -26.21 -12.94 -0.89
#